data_AF-A0A7X6W0V8-F1
#
_entry.id   AF-A0A7X6W0V8-F1
#
_cell.length_a   1.000
_cell.length_b   1.000
_cell.length_c   1.000
_cell.angle_alpha   90.00
_cell.angle_beta   90.00
_cell.angle_gamma   90.00
#
_symmetry.space_group_name_H-M   'P 1'
#
loop_
_entity.id
_entity.type
_entity.pdbx_description
1 polymer ?
#
loop_
_entity_poly.entity_id
_entity_poly.type
_entity_poly.pdbx_seq_one_letter_code
_entity_poly.pdbx_strand_id
1 'polypeptide(L)'
;MVLRAIYRDPASNYLWSRALSPYIKNTGVYKCPGSSNHRYTEVSNADRGYMSIGYNWAFADVDVALSQFEHPTEIVLFGDTYNGDASVGYRGYEFAMTAARMCDTYEALSARHGDGANLGFADGHVKWVPRNTINAKTGLRFYAPW
;
A
#
# COMPACT_ATOMS: atom_id res chain seq x y z
N MET A 1 18.92 2.21 4.26
CA MET A 1 18.00 1.47 3.38
C MET A 1 17.40 2.47 2.40
N VAL A 2 17.56 2.24 1.10
CA VAL A 2 16.88 3.02 0.06
C VAL A 2 15.55 2.32 -0.20
N LEU A 3 14.44 3.03 -0.08
CA LEU A 3 13.13 2.52 -0.44
C LEU A 3 12.96 2.66 -1.95
N ARG A 4 12.95 1.53 -2.66
CA ARG A 4 12.50 1.43 -4.05
C ARG A 4 11.46 0.33 -4.13
N ALA A 5 10.21 0.68 -4.43
CA ALA A 5 9.30 -0.32 -4.97
C ALA A 5 9.61 -0.47 -6.47
N ILE A 6 9.73 -1.70 -6.96
CA ILE A 6 10.20 -2.01 -8.33
C ILE A 6 9.07 -1.76 -9.37
N TYR A 7 8.17 -0.82 -9.09
CA TYR A 7 6.90 -0.70 -9.81
C TYR A 7 7.04 -0.26 -11.28
N ARG A 8 8.16 0.33 -11.66
CA ARG A 8 8.48 0.63 -13.06
C ARG A 8 9.85 0.13 -13.49
N ASP A 9 9.98 -1.17 -13.66
CA ASP A 9 10.72 -1.61 -14.84
C ASP A 9 9.71 -2.17 -15.85
N PRO A 10 9.36 -1.40 -16.90
CA PRO A 10 8.54 -1.87 -18.01
C PRO A 10 9.05 -3.17 -18.64
N ALA A 11 10.33 -3.51 -18.47
CA ALA A 11 10.91 -4.75 -18.94
C ALA A 11 10.68 -5.94 -17.99
N SER A 12 10.34 -5.72 -16.71
CA SER A 12 10.33 -6.79 -15.69
C SER A 12 8.96 -7.16 -15.10
N ASN A 13 7.94 -6.30 -15.24
CA ASN A 13 6.58 -6.55 -14.70
C ASN A 13 6.51 -6.89 -13.20
N TYR A 14 7.54 -6.62 -12.39
CA TYR A 14 7.53 -6.95 -10.96
C TYR A 14 6.80 -5.92 -10.10
N LEU A 15 6.20 -6.38 -9.01
CA LEU A 15 5.57 -5.55 -7.98
C LEU A 15 6.47 -5.37 -6.77
N TRP A 16 6.14 -4.42 -5.89
CA TRP A 16 6.82 -4.21 -4.60
C TRP A 16 6.90 -5.49 -3.75
N SER A 17 5.90 -6.37 -3.85
CA SER A 17 5.86 -7.65 -3.16
C SER A 17 7.01 -8.58 -3.56
N ARG A 18 7.50 -8.49 -4.81
CA ARG A 18 8.70 -9.19 -5.27
C ARG A 18 9.96 -8.67 -4.59
N ALA A 19 10.06 -7.36 -4.39
CA ALA A 19 11.21 -6.73 -3.74
C ALA A 19 11.37 -7.20 -2.29
N LEU A 20 10.25 -7.48 -1.61
CA LEU A 20 10.22 -7.94 -0.23
C LEU A 20 10.30 -9.46 -0.08
N SER A 21 10.11 -10.24 -1.15
CA SER A 21 10.00 -11.70 -1.05
C SER A 21 11.20 -12.40 -0.41
N PRO A 22 12.47 -11.93 -0.53
CA PRO A 22 13.59 -12.51 0.20
C PRO A 22 13.49 -12.36 1.73
N TYR A 23 12.70 -11.39 2.21
CA TYR A 23 12.56 -11.06 3.63
C TYR A 23 11.24 -11.59 4.24
N ILE A 24 10.34 -12.11 3.42
CA ILE A 24 9.02 -12.57 3.85
C ILE A 24 8.92 -14.09 3.78
N LYS A 25 8.85 -14.72 4.95
CA LYS A 25 8.78 -16.18 5.07
C LYS A 25 7.42 -16.78 4.71
N ASN A 26 6.35 -15.98 4.74
CA ASN A 26 4.99 -16.44 4.49
C ASN A 26 4.18 -15.38 3.75
N THR A 27 3.70 -15.70 2.55
CA THR A 27 2.93 -14.79 1.70
C THR A 27 1.49 -14.56 2.18
N GLY A 28 1.06 -15.27 3.23
CA GLY A 28 -0.18 -15.00 3.95
C GLY A 28 -0.23 -13.61 4.56
N VAL A 29 0.91 -12.98 4.84
CA VAL A 29 0.97 -11.58 5.36
C VAL A 29 0.39 -10.54 4.40
N TYR A 30 0.28 -10.86 3.10
CA TYR A 30 -0.30 -9.98 2.08
C TYR A 30 -1.82 -10.14 1.92
N LYS A 31 -2.42 -11.06 2.68
CA LYS A 31 -3.82 -11.47 2.54
C LYS A 31 -4.57 -11.11 3.82
N CYS A 32 -5.70 -10.43 3.68
CA CYS A 32 -6.57 -10.12 4.80
C CYS A 32 -7.68 -11.18 4.89
N PRO A 33 -7.82 -11.94 6.00
CA PRO A 33 -8.89 -12.92 6.14
C PRO A 33 -10.31 -12.32 6.06
N GLY A 34 -10.44 -11.01 6.30
CA GLY A 34 -11.69 -10.26 6.19
C GLY A 34 -12.00 -9.72 4.80
N SER A 35 -11.13 -9.95 3.80
CA SER A 35 -11.41 -9.61 2.41
C SER A 35 -11.81 -10.85 1.60
N SER A 36 -12.75 -10.71 0.67
CA SER A 36 -13.18 -11.80 -0.20
C SER A 36 -12.24 -11.96 -1.39
N ASN A 37 -11.95 -13.19 -1.81
CA ASN A 37 -11.14 -13.49 -3.01
C ASN A 37 -9.77 -12.79 -3.03
N HIS A 38 -9.10 -12.67 -1.87
CA HIS A 38 -7.76 -12.09 -1.82
C HIS A 38 -6.73 -12.99 -2.52
N ARG A 39 -5.83 -12.37 -3.29
CA ARG A 39 -4.75 -13.07 -4.01
C ARG A 39 -3.43 -12.43 -3.69
N TYR A 40 -2.37 -13.22 -3.84
CA TYR A 40 -1.00 -12.73 -3.77
C TYR A 40 -0.37 -12.86 -5.14
N THR A 41 0.34 -11.83 -5.56
CA THR A 41 1.17 -11.86 -6.77
C THR A 41 2.41 -11.01 -6.54
N GLU A 42 3.48 -11.40 -7.21
CA GLU A 42 4.73 -10.65 -7.30
C GLU A 42 4.88 -9.92 -8.64
N VAL A 43 3.94 -10.13 -9.56
CA VAL A 43 3.96 -9.60 -10.91
C VAL A 43 2.69 -8.82 -11.23
N SER A 44 2.84 -7.79 -12.06
CA SER A 44 1.75 -6.95 -12.54
C SER A 44 0.92 -7.71 -13.56
N ASN A 45 -0.13 -8.38 -13.08
CA ASN A 45 -1.07 -9.18 -13.87
C ASN A 45 -2.52 -8.88 -13.44
N ALA A 46 -3.50 -9.70 -13.85
CA ALA A 46 -4.89 -9.51 -13.43
C ALA A 46 -5.12 -9.70 -11.91
N ASP A 47 -4.25 -10.46 -11.23
CA ASP A 47 -4.37 -10.76 -9.80
C ASP A 47 -3.91 -9.62 -8.89
N ARG A 48 -3.14 -8.65 -9.41
CA ARG A 48 -2.60 -7.52 -8.62
C ARG A 48 -3.71 -6.73 -7.93
N GLY A 49 -4.86 -6.59 -8.58
CA GLY A 49 -6.02 -5.89 -8.02
C GLY A 49 -6.58 -6.60 -6.80
N TYR A 50 -6.33 -7.89 -6.62
CA TYR A 50 -6.86 -8.72 -5.53
C TYR A 50 -5.95 -8.82 -4.31
N MET A 51 -4.81 -8.12 -4.28
CA MET A 51 -4.00 -8.01 -3.05
C MET A 51 -4.74 -7.23 -1.96
N SER A 52 -4.54 -7.59 -0.70
CA SER A 52 -5.22 -6.92 0.43
C SER A 52 -4.37 -5.85 1.10
N ILE A 53 -3.06 -5.87 0.85
CA ILE A 53 -2.11 -4.86 1.28
C ILE A 53 -1.60 -4.19 0.02
N GLY A 54 -1.64 -2.87 0.00
CA GLY A 54 -1.06 -2.08 -1.07
C GLY A 54 0.13 -1.27 -0.60
N TYR A 55 0.98 -0.94 -1.56
CA TYR A 55 2.07 0.01 -1.37
C TYR A 55 1.65 1.40 -1.83
N ASN A 56 2.15 2.41 -1.14
CA ASN A 56 1.83 3.77 -1.46
C ASN A 56 2.47 4.21 -2.80
N TRP A 57 1.64 4.60 -3.78
CA TRP A 57 2.09 4.99 -5.11
C TRP A 57 3.21 6.04 -5.10
N ALA A 58 3.19 7.08 -4.25
CA ALA A 58 4.18 8.15 -4.40
C ALA A 58 5.62 7.71 -4.08
N PHE A 59 5.77 6.53 -3.49
CA PHE A 59 7.08 5.93 -3.22
C PHE A 59 7.44 4.85 -4.25
N ALA A 60 6.66 4.70 -5.31
CA ALA A 60 6.80 3.63 -6.29
C ALA A 60 7.90 3.88 -7.32
N ASP A 61 8.23 5.14 -7.59
CA ASP A 61 9.18 5.57 -8.62
C ASP A 61 10.27 6.51 -8.08
N VAL A 62 10.47 6.56 -6.76
CA VAL A 62 11.48 7.41 -6.12
C VAL A 62 12.43 6.58 -5.28
N ASP A 63 13.72 6.91 -5.37
CA ASP A 63 14.77 6.34 -4.52
C ASP A 63 15.00 7.30 -3.36
N VAL A 64 14.48 6.95 -2.18
CA VAL A 64 14.61 7.78 -0.97
C VAL A 64 15.29 6.97 0.12
N ALA A 65 16.39 7.49 0.66
CA ALA A 65 17.00 6.93 1.85
C ALA A 65 16.14 7.25 3.08
N LEU A 66 15.99 6.29 3.99
CA LEU A 66 15.22 6.48 5.24
C LEU A 66 15.63 7.77 6.00
N SER A 67 16.91 8.14 5.96
CA SER A 67 17.45 9.35 6.59
C SER A 67 16.94 10.67 6.01
N GLN A 68 16.27 10.64 4.85
CA GLN A 68 15.70 11.83 4.20
C GLN A 68 14.25 12.09 4.63
N PHE A 69 13.65 11.24 5.45
CA PHE A 69 12.32 11.51 5.98
C PHE A 69 12.38 12.40 7.22
N GLU A 70 11.79 13.60 7.14
CA GLU A 70 11.68 14.50 8.29
C GLU A 70 10.71 13.97 9.37
N HIS A 71 9.72 13.14 8.97
CA HIS A 71 8.69 12.59 9.87
C HIS A 71 8.37 11.12 9.54
N PRO A 72 9.32 10.18 9.75
CA PRO A 72 9.14 8.78 9.32
C PRO A 72 7.98 8.07 10.05
N THR A 73 7.58 8.56 11.22
CA THR A 73 6.43 8.09 12.00
C THR A 73 5.07 8.54 11.44
N GLU A 74 5.04 9.50 10.52
CA GLU A 74 3.81 10.00 9.90
C GLU A 74 3.68 9.54 8.44
N ILE A 75 4.77 9.09 7.82
CA ILE A 75 4.82 8.69 6.41
C ILE A 75 4.26 7.29 6.25
N VAL A 76 3.13 7.19 5.55
CA VAL A 76 2.43 5.93 5.28
C VAL A 76 3.03 5.28 4.04
N LEU A 77 3.60 4.08 4.17
CA LEU A 77 4.15 3.31 3.04
C LEU A 77 3.24 2.15 2.63
N PHE A 78 2.55 1.54 3.58
CA PHE A 78 1.68 0.39 3.35
C PHE A 78 0.32 0.63 3.98
N GLY A 79 -0.71 -0.01 3.45
CA GLY A 79 -2.01 -0.01 4.08
C GLY A 79 -2.93 -1.09 3.55
N ASP A 80 -3.98 -1.38 4.32
CA ASP A 80 -5.05 -2.27 3.88
C ASP A 80 -5.79 -1.62 2.71
N THR A 81 -5.84 -2.28 1.55
CA THR A 81 -6.40 -1.74 0.29
C THR A 81 -7.66 -2.46 -0.14
N TYR A 82 -8.40 -1.84 -1.07
CA TYR A 82 -9.50 -2.51 -1.74
C TYR A 82 -9.01 -3.53 -2.76
N ASN A 83 -9.42 -4.78 -2.54
CA ASN A 83 -9.08 -5.88 -3.41
C ASN A 83 -10.24 -6.21 -4.36
N GLY A 84 -9.95 -6.45 -5.63
CA GLY A 84 -10.94 -6.76 -6.67
C GLY A 84 -10.33 -6.80 -8.07
N ASP A 85 -11.19 -6.77 -9.08
CA ASP A 85 -10.76 -6.88 -10.48
C ASP A 85 -10.02 -5.62 -10.95
N ALA A 86 -8.75 -5.76 -11.33
CA ALA A 86 -7.94 -4.65 -11.80
C ALA A 86 -8.50 -4.00 -13.08
N SER A 87 -9.28 -4.71 -13.89
CA SER A 87 -9.89 -4.17 -15.13
C SER A 87 -10.99 -3.15 -14.86
N VAL A 88 -11.60 -3.16 -13.68
CA VAL A 88 -12.62 -2.18 -13.25
C VAL A 88 -12.06 -1.13 -12.28
N GLY A 89 -10.73 -1.07 -12.16
CA GLY A 89 -10.02 -0.03 -11.41
C GLY A 89 -9.59 -0.40 -10.00
N TYR A 90 -9.76 -1.64 -9.55
CA TYR A 90 -9.22 -2.07 -8.25
C TYR A 90 -7.69 -2.05 -8.26
N ARG A 91 -7.12 -1.43 -7.24
CA ARG A 91 -5.69 -1.28 -7.09
C ARG A 91 -5.12 -2.04 -5.92
N GLY A 92 -5.67 -3.18 -5.47
CA GLY A 92 -5.22 -3.87 -4.24
C GLY A 92 -3.70 -3.93 -3.94
N TYR A 93 -2.84 -3.93 -4.95
CA TYR A 93 -1.37 -3.84 -4.83
C TYR A 93 -0.81 -2.44 -4.50
N GLU A 94 -1.57 -1.36 -4.65
CA GLU A 94 -1.19 0.02 -4.40
C GLU A 94 -2.35 0.88 -3.89
N PHE A 95 -2.07 2.11 -3.47
CA PHE A 95 -3.12 3.11 -3.26
C PHE A 95 -2.65 4.49 -3.71
N ALA A 96 -3.58 5.23 -4.29
CA ALA A 96 -3.35 6.52 -4.92
C ALA A 96 -3.68 7.69 -3.98
N MET A 97 -2.83 8.71 -4.02
CA MET A 97 -2.97 9.94 -3.20
C MET A 97 -3.94 10.96 -3.74
N THR A 98 -4.33 10.81 -4.99
CA THR A 98 -5.21 11.73 -5.70
C THR A 98 -6.68 11.40 -5.48
N ALA A 99 -6.99 10.29 -4.80
CA ALA A 99 -8.36 9.94 -4.47
C ALA A 99 -8.96 11.04 -3.57
N ALA A 100 -10.08 11.61 -4.01
CA ALA A 100 -10.83 12.60 -3.23
C ALA A 100 -11.26 12.06 -1.86
N ARG A 101 -11.34 10.73 -1.73
CA ARG A 101 -11.53 9.98 -0.49
C ARG A 101 -10.45 8.90 -0.38
N MET A 102 -9.76 8.85 0.75
CA MET A 102 -8.67 7.90 1.00
C MET A 102 -9.17 6.54 1.48
N CYS A 103 -10.44 6.42 1.84
CA CYS A 103 -11.10 5.17 2.15
C CYS A 103 -12.21 4.86 1.15
N ASP A 104 -12.46 3.57 0.94
CA ASP A 104 -13.67 3.03 0.31
C ASP A 104 -13.86 3.44 -1.14
N THR A 105 -12.74 3.56 -1.86
CA THR A 105 -12.70 3.67 -3.33
C THR A 105 -11.73 2.62 -3.89
N TYR A 106 -11.89 2.27 -5.17
CA TYR A 106 -11.14 1.18 -5.80
C TYR A 106 -9.62 1.40 -5.79
N GLU A 107 -9.18 2.66 -5.76
CA GLU A 107 -7.77 3.05 -5.82
C GLU A 107 -7.18 3.44 -4.45
N ALA A 108 -7.89 3.18 -3.34
CA ALA A 108 -7.50 3.69 -2.03
C ALA A 108 -7.51 2.60 -0.93
N LEU A 109 -7.46 3.06 0.34
CA LEU A 109 -7.45 2.20 1.51
C LEU A 109 -8.84 1.62 1.79
N SER A 110 -8.88 0.49 2.48
CA SER A 110 -10.10 -0.14 2.94
C SER A 110 -10.29 -0.02 4.44
N ALA A 111 -11.40 0.58 4.86
CA ALA A 111 -11.79 0.68 6.26
C ALA A 111 -12.46 -0.61 6.80
N ARG A 112 -12.14 -1.77 6.21
CA ARG A 112 -12.76 -3.07 6.54
C ARG A 112 -12.48 -3.56 7.96
N HIS A 113 -11.49 -2.99 8.64
CA HIS A 113 -11.08 -3.39 9.97
C HIS A 113 -11.76 -2.54 11.04
N GLY A 114 -13.06 -2.80 11.27
CA GLY A 114 -13.81 -2.13 12.33
C GLY A 114 -13.94 -0.62 12.13
N ASP A 115 -14.24 -0.19 10.89
CA ASP A 115 -14.30 1.22 10.49
C ASP A 115 -12.94 1.93 10.45
N GLY A 116 -11.88 1.17 10.16
CA GLY A 116 -10.51 1.66 10.01
C GLY A 116 -9.62 0.70 9.24
N ALA A 117 -8.35 1.05 9.14
CA ALA A 117 -7.33 0.29 8.41
C ALA A 117 -6.02 0.25 9.21
N ASN A 118 -5.25 -0.81 9.05
CA ASN A 118 -3.87 -0.86 9.48
C ASN A 118 -2.99 -0.16 8.44
N LEU A 119 -2.18 0.79 8.91
CA LEU A 119 -1.22 1.53 8.10
C LEU A 119 0.19 1.21 8.58
N GLY A 120 1.10 0.91 7.65
CA GLY A 120 2.53 0.71 7.91
C GLY A 120 3.33 1.95 7.55
N PHE A 121 4.19 2.38 8.46
CA PHE A 121 4.90 3.65 8.38
C PHE A 121 6.38 3.49 8.00
N ALA A 122 7.04 4.58 7.61
CA ALA A 122 8.41 4.55 7.11
C ALA A 122 9.45 4.13 8.16
N ASP A 123 9.21 4.41 9.44
CA ASP A 123 10.03 3.89 10.55
C ASP A 123 9.81 2.40 10.86
N GLY A 124 8.85 1.75 10.20
CA GLY A 124 8.54 0.33 10.31
C GLY A 124 7.42 -0.02 11.30
N HIS A 125 6.83 0.95 12.00
CA HIS A 125 5.68 0.63 12.87
C HIS A 125 4.39 0.45 12.06
N VAL A 126 3.40 -0.20 12.68
CA VAL A 126 2.04 -0.36 12.15
C VAL A 126 1.05 0.18 13.16
N LYS A 127 0.04 0.91 12.69
CA LYS A 127 -1.01 1.49 13.53
C LYS A 127 -2.37 1.29 12.87
N TRP A 128 -3.37 0.90 13.66
CA TRP A 128 -4.76 0.99 13.25
C TRP A 128 -5.23 2.44 13.27
N VAL A 129 -5.81 2.90 12.17
CA VAL A 129 -6.28 4.28 12.00
C VAL A 129 -7.75 4.28 11.56
N PRO A 130 -8.64 5.04 12.24
CA PRO A 130 -10.05 5.09 11.88
C PRO A 130 -10.26 5.80 10.53
N ARG A 131 -11.30 5.38 9.80
CA ARG A 131 -11.70 5.90 8.47
C ARG A 131 -11.69 7.42 8.41
N ASN A 132 -12.28 8.08 9.41
CA ASN A 132 -12.40 9.54 9.41
C ASN A 132 -11.04 10.23 9.51
N THR A 133 -10.10 9.69 10.30
CA THR A 133 -8.73 10.18 10.36
C THR A 133 -7.98 9.94 9.05
N ILE A 134 -8.19 8.79 8.41
CA ILE A 134 -7.59 8.49 7.10
C ILE A 134 -8.10 9.47 6.03
N ASN A 135 -9.41 9.65 5.92
CA ASN A 135 -10.02 10.56 4.95
C ASN A 135 -9.61 12.02 5.18
N ALA A 136 -9.54 12.45 6.45
CA ALA A 136 -9.06 13.78 6.83
C ALA A 136 -7.53 13.93 6.75
N LYS A 137 -6.79 12.83 6.57
CA LYS A 137 -5.31 12.76 6.56
C LYS A 137 -4.68 13.37 7.82
N THR A 138 -5.34 13.27 8.97
CA THR A 138 -4.88 13.92 10.20
C THR A 138 -3.70 13.16 10.81
N GLY A 139 -2.53 13.79 10.86
CA GLY A 139 -1.29 13.16 11.34
C GLY A 139 -0.78 12.05 10.41
N LEU A 140 -1.18 12.08 9.13
CA LEU A 140 -0.78 11.11 8.13
C LEU A 140 -0.19 11.84 6.92
N ARG A 141 1.01 11.44 6.53
CA ARG A 141 1.69 11.90 5.32
C ARG A 141 1.65 10.80 4.29
N PHE A 142 0.85 11.03 3.26
CA PHE A 142 0.82 10.11 2.14
C PHE A 142 1.98 10.43 1.21
N TYR A 143 2.23 11.67 0.84
CA TYR A 143 3.33 12.03 -0.08
C TYR A 143 4.65 12.24 0.66
N ALA A 144 5.75 12.02 -0.07
CA ALA A 144 7.06 12.52 0.33
C ALA A 144 7.06 14.05 0.16
N PRO A 145 7.43 14.84 1.17
CA PRO A 145 8.01 16.14 0.91
C PRO A 145 9.53 16.06 0.74
N TRP A 146 10.17 14.93 1.13
CA TRP A 146 11.33 14.96 2.05
C TRP A 146 11.05 15.91 3.21
#